data_AF-A0A3D1SL38-F1
#
_entry.id   AF-A0A3D1SL38-F1
#
_cell.length_a   1.000
_cell.length_b   1.000
_cell.length_c   1.000
_cell.angle_alpha   90.00
_cell.angle_beta   90.00
_cell.angle_gamma   90.00
#
_symmetry.space_group_name_H-M   'P 1'
#
loop_
_entity.id
_entity.type
_entity.pdbx_description
1 polymer ?
#
loop_
_entity_poly.entity_id
_entity_poly.type
_entity_poly.pdbx_seq_one_letter_code
_entity_poly.pdbx_strand_id
1 'polypeptide(L)'
;MTTYTIEPVRETLCGSFSREFAPVLTIQSGDSVHFRTLDAGWHLEPFPGEDVKWRQFEPRVKERDRGHALCGPIAIHGAQAGMTL
;
A
#
# COMPACT_ATOMS: atom_id res chain seq x y z
N MET A 1 -10.62 -20.32 2.46
CA MET A 1 -9.48 -19.67 1.79
C MET A 1 -10.05 -18.80 0.70
N THR A 2 -9.95 -17.49 0.90
CA THR A 2 -10.45 -16.47 -0.01
C THR A 2 -9.26 -15.74 -0.63
N THR A 3 -9.38 -15.33 -1.89
CA THR A 3 -8.40 -14.48 -2.56
C THR A 3 -8.92 -13.06 -2.67
N TYR A 4 -8.13 -12.11 -2.22
CA TYR A 4 -8.41 -10.68 -2.32
C TYR A 4 -7.45 -10.00 -3.29
N THR A 5 -7.88 -8.88 -3.86
CA THR A 5 -7.01 -8.03 -4.70
C THR A 5 -6.95 -6.63 -4.11
N ILE A 6 -5.75 -6.06 -4.02
CA ILE A 6 -5.51 -4.68 -3.64
C ILE A 6 -4.92 -3.93 -4.84
N GLU A 7 -5.67 -2.95 -5.32
CA GLU A 7 -5.22 -2.00 -6.33
C GLU A 7 -4.62 -0.75 -5.66
N PRO A 8 -3.66 -0.06 -6.30
CA PRO A 8 -3.00 1.12 -5.74
C PRO A 8 -3.86 2.36 -5.97
N VAL A 9 -4.94 2.47 -5.20
CA VAL A 9 -5.85 3.62 -5.19
C VAL A 9 -5.68 4.41 -3.91
N ARG A 10 -6.33 5.57 -3.79
CA ARG A 10 -6.02 6.49 -2.69
C ARG A 10 -6.35 5.90 -1.31
N GLU A 11 -7.40 5.10 -1.26
CA GLU A 11 -7.93 4.44 -0.07
C GLU A 11 -6.99 3.36 0.44
N THR A 12 -6.22 2.74 -0.46
CA THR A 12 -5.33 1.63 -0.16
C THR A 12 -3.87 2.04 -0.03
N LEU A 13 -3.52 3.25 -0.48
CA LEU A 13 -2.15 3.76 -0.44
C LEU A 13 -1.88 4.57 0.84
N CYS A 14 -0.66 4.42 1.37
CA CYS A 14 -0.05 5.31 2.37
C CYS A 14 1.45 5.46 2.07
N GLY A 15 2.11 6.45 2.68
CA GLY A 15 3.55 6.65 2.50
C GLY A 15 4.38 6.51 3.76
N SER A 16 3.86 5.80 4.76
CA SER A 16 4.54 5.55 6.03
C SER A 16 3.93 4.33 6.71
N PHE A 17 4.61 3.78 7.71
CA PHE A 17 4.02 2.82 8.62
C PHE A 17 3.50 3.54 9.86
N SER A 18 2.25 3.30 10.22
CA SER A 18 1.66 3.78 11.47
C SER A 18 0.63 2.78 11.99
N ARG A 19 0.62 2.56 13.31
CA ARG A 19 -0.43 1.76 13.98
C ARG A 19 -1.79 2.46 14.00
N GLU A 20 -1.81 3.77 13.72
CA GLU A 20 -3.01 4.60 13.75
C GLU A 20 -3.80 4.55 12.43
N PHE A 21 -3.23 3.95 11.38
CA PHE A 21 -3.93 3.77 10.11
C PHE A 21 -4.97 2.65 10.22
N ALA A 22 -6.20 2.96 9.80
CA ALA A 22 -7.24 1.95 9.68
C ALA A 22 -6.81 0.90 8.65
N PRO A 23 -7.00 -0.41 8.94
CA PRO A 23 -6.78 -1.46 7.95
C PRO A 23 -7.64 -1.25 6.72
N VAL A 24 -7.04 -1.39 5.54
CA VAL A 24 -7.76 -1.32 4.25
C VAL A 24 -8.46 -2.64 3.93
N LEU A 25 -8.02 -3.72 4.59
CA LEU A 25 -8.57 -5.06 4.53
C LEU A 25 -8.21 -5.82 5.82
N THR A 26 -9.12 -6.68 6.29
CA THR A 26 -8.84 -7.65 7.35
C THR A 26 -9.04 -9.05 6.79
N ILE A 27 -8.04 -9.93 6.93
CA ILE A 27 -8.04 -11.30 6.39
C ILE A 27 -7.95 -12.36 7.48
N GLN A 28 -8.27 -13.61 7.13
CA GLN A 28 -8.00 -14.78 7.97
C GLN A 28 -6.65 -15.39 7.64
N SER A 29 -6.06 -16.12 8.59
CA SER A 29 -4.86 -16.92 8.30
C SER A 29 -5.16 -17.97 7.23
N GLY A 30 -4.28 -18.07 6.22
CA GLY A 30 -4.46 -18.94 5.05
C GLY A 30 -5.19 -18.29 3.86
N ASP A 31 -5.72 -17.07 3.99
CA ASP A 31 -6.19 -16.29 2.84
C ASP A 31 -5.02 -15.79 1.99
N SER A 32 -5.30 -15.45 0.72
CA SER A 32 -4.32 -14.90 -0.22
C SER A 32 -4.66 -13.46 -0.60
N VAL A 33 -3.65 -12.60 -0.72
CA VAL A 33 -3.82 -11.22 -1.18
C VAL A 33 -2.91 -10.97 -2.37
N HIS A 34 -3.49 -10.58 -3.50
CA HIS A 34 -2.78 -10.16 -4.70
C HIS A 34 -2.66 -8.64 -4.69
N PHE A 35 -1.43 -8.13 -4.69
CA PHE A 35 -1.17 -6.70 -4.75
C PHE A 35 -0.75 -6.28 -6.14
N ARG A 36 -1.35 -5.19 -6.62
CA ARG A 36 -0.71 -4.32 -7.59
C ARG A 36 -0.15 -3.12 -6.82
N THR A 37 1.13 -2.84 -7.00
CA THR A 37 1.82 -1.73 -6.32
C THR A 37 2.28 -0.69 -7.33
N LEU A 38 2.51 0.53 -6.85
CA LEU A 38 3.34 1.51 -7.53
C LEU A 38 4.81 1.23 -7.18
N ASP A 39 5.73 1.85 -7.90
CA ASP A 39 7.12 1.91 -7.44
C ASP A 39 7.22 2.83 -6.20
N ALA A 40 8.36 2.76 -5.52
CA ALA A 40 8.63 3.50 -4.30
C ALA A 40 8.39 5.01 -4.44
N GLY A 41 8.64 5.61 -5.61
CA GLY A 41 8.49 7.04 -5.83
C GLY A 41 7.09 7.50 -6.25
N TRP A 42 6.09 6.63 -6.21
CA TRP A 42 4.69 6.94 -6.59
C TRP A 42 4.51 7.21 -8.09
N HIS A 43 5.34 6.62 -8.97
CA HIS A 43 5.21 6.82 -10.41
C HIS A 43 4.14 5.90 -11.00
N LEU A 44 3.44 6.42 -11.99
CA LEU A 44 2.36 5.72 -12.69
C LEU A 44 2.86 4.95 -13.92
N GLU A 45 4.15 5.10 -14.25
CA GLU A 45 4.77 4.57 -15.45
C GLU A 45 6.28 4.36 -15.23
N PRO A 46 6.94 3.52 -16.06
CA PRO A 46 8.40 3.39 -16.04
C PRO A 46 9.12 4.71 -16.30
N PHE A 47 10.42 4.77 -16.00
CA PHE A 47 11.26 5.91 -16.34
C PHE A 47 11.11 6.28 -17.84
N PRO A 48 10.54 7.44 -18.21
CA PRO A 48 10.34 7.86 -19.58
C PRO A 48 11.57 8.56 -20.17
N GLY A 49 12.68 8.68 -19.42
CA GLY A 49 13.90 9.34 -19.87
C GLY A 49 14.23 10.62 -19.09
N GLU A 50 15.42 11.14 -19.34
CA GLU A 50 15.85 12.46 -18.88
C GLU A 50 14.97 13.54 -19.56
N ASP A 51 14.75 14.66 -18.87
CA ASP A 51 13.92 15.80 -19.32
C ASP A 51 12.41 15.58 -19.47
N VAL A 52 11.90 14.37 -19.24
CA VAL A 52 10.45 14.10 -19.20
C VAL A 52 9.96 14.06 -17.76
N LYS A 53 8.94 14.88 -17.44
CA LYS A 53 8.31 14.87 -16.12
C LYS A 53 7.61 13.52 -15.90
N TRP A 54 8.08 12.78 -14.89
CA TRP A 54 7.44 11.57 -14.40
C TRP A 54 6.00 11.81 -13.98
N ARG A 55 5.06 11.01 -14.52
CA ARG A 55 3.69 11.01 -14.03
C ARG A 55 3.65 10.35 -12.65
N GLN A 56 3.13 11.09 -11.67
CA GLN A 56 3.01 10.65 -10.29
C GLN A 56 1.55 10.49 -9.88
N PHE A 57 1.32 9.58 -8.94
CA PHE A 57 0.02 9.37 -8.33
C PHE A 57 -0.38 10.58 -7.46
N GLU A 58 -1.59 11.08 -7.66
CA GLU A 58 -2.17 12.20 -6.92
C GLU A 58 -3.67 11.93 -6.66
N PRO A 59 -4.25 12.45 -5.56
CA PRO A 59 -3.65 13.36 -4.58
C PRO A 59 -2.79 12.65 -3.52
N ARG A 60 -1.70 13.30 -3.07
CA ARG A 60 -0.91 12.91 -1.89
C ARG A 60 -1.28 13.70 -0.64
N VAL A 61 -1.38 13.00 0.49
CA VAL A 61 -1.63 13.58 1.82
C VAL A 61 -0.28 13.88 2.47
N LYS A 62 0.10 15.16 2.57
CA LYS A 62 1.44 15.61 2.98
C LYS A 62 1.96 15.03 4.31
N GLU A 63 1.08 14.74 5.26
CA GLU A 63 1.45 14.19 6.57
C GLU A 63 1.58 12.67 6.56
N ARG A 64 0.82 11.99 5.68
CA ARG A 64 0.75 10.53 5.60
C ARG A 64 1.70 9.93 4.57
N ASP A 65 1.92 10.67 3.48
CA ASP A 65 2.50 10.15 2.25
C ASP A 65 3.93 10.64 2.02
N ARG A 66 4.77 10.74 3.05
CA ARG A 66 6.15 11.30 2.92
C ARG A 66 7.21 10.31 2.43
N GLY A 67 6.95 9.01 2.48
CA GLY A 67 7.87 7.95 2.07
C GLY A 67 7.41 7.22 0.82
N HIS A 68 7.75 5.93 0.74
CA HIS A 68 7.46 5.08 -0.41
C HIS A 68 5.95 4.86 -0.61
N ALA A 69 5.50 4.62 -1.84
CA ALA A 69 4.12 4.18 -2.06
C ALA A 69 3.92 2.76 -1.48
N LEU A 70 3.08 2.64 -0.44
CA LEU A 70 2.77 1.38 0.23
C LEU A 70 1.28 1.08 0.11
N CYS A 71 0.93 -0.17 -0.23
CA CYS A 71 -0.45 -0.65 -0.17
C CYS A 71 -0.74 -1.25 1.21
N GLY A 72 -1.75 -0.76 1.92
CA GLY A 72 -2.13 -1.27 3.23
C GLY A 72 -2.54 -0.17 4.23
N PRO A 73 -2.57 -0.50 5.55
CA PRO A 73 -2.18 -1.78 6.13
C PRO A 73 -3.24 -2.89 5.99
N ILE A 74 -2.80 -4.15 6.01
CA ILE A 74 -3.68 -5.32 6.11
C ILE A 74 -3.69 -5.82 7.55
N ALA A 75 -4.85 -6.04 8.13
CA ALA A 75 -4.99 -6.69 9.43
C ALA A 75 -5.19 -8.19 9.25
N ILE A 76 -4.59 -8.99 10.13
CA ILE A 76 -4.81 -10.43 10.19
C ILE A 76 -5.63 -10.73 11.44
N HIS A 77 -6.77 -11.38 11.26
CA HIS A 77 -7.67 -11.73 12.35
C HIS A 77 -6.95 -12.61 13.38
N GLY A 78 -7.00 -12.22 14.66
CA GLY A 78 -6.38 -12.96 15.75
C GLY A 78 -4.87 -12.77 15.92
N ALA A 79 -4.20 -11.97 15.08
CA ALA A 79 -2.78 -11.67 15.26
C ALA A 79 -2.57 -10.82 16.54
N GLN A 80 -1.59 -11.20 17.35
CA GLN A 80 -1.24 -10.54 18.62
C GLN A 80 0.27 -10.30 18.73
N ALA A 81 0.66 -9.35 19.59
CA ALA A 81 2.06 -9.08 19.86
C ALA A 81 2.79 -10.35 20.37
N GLY A 82 3.95 -10.64 19.79
CA GLY A 82 4.72 -11.86 20.07
C GLY A 82 4.46 -13.02 19.08
N MET A 83 3.45 -12.90 18.21
CA MET A 83 3.27 -13.80 17.07
C MET A 83 4.17 -13.42 15.89
N THR A 84 4.32 -14.34 14.93
CA THR A 84 5.11 -14.16 13.70
C THR A 84 4.19 -14.16 12.48
N LEU A 85 4.52 -13.32 11.50
CA LEU A 85 3.97 -13.31 10.14
C LEU A 85 5.09 -13.51 9.14
#